data_AF-A0A2N3U7Q8-F1
#
_entry.id   AF-A0A2N3U7Q8-F1
#
_cell.length_a   1.000
_cell.length_b   1.000
_cell.length_c   1.000
_cell.angle_alpha   90.00
_cell.angle_beta   90.00
_cell.angle_gamma   90.00
#
_symmetry.space_group_name_H-M   'P 1'
#
loop_
_entity.id
_entity.type
_entity.pdbx_description
1 polymer ?
#
loop_
_entity_poly.entity_id
_entity_poly.type
_entity_poly.pdbx_seq_one_letter_code
_entity_poly.pdbx_strand_id
1 'polypeptide(L)'
;MIKALHIILLILLFAFATNAQDKKGKGIELNKKEIEQYSYDTLLSQGYHLSYRVYLDSATDEGLQSLTLVKGKRDIKQLSETSYPMLHKNLGYIGADFGDTFLFVQSFGSGNPHEIQLIDKKTGKELMNGVWVDVNQPEKVILYITNIYEENEDLKLLDLKNKKEIVVKDFSDSNCVKEQIGGLRNCVEIDSVTSKEIILKIESEGERITKKYKR
;
A
#
# COMPACT_ATOMS: atom_id res chain seq x y z
N MET A 1 -50.36 -36.17 40.77
CA MET A 1 -50.37 -37.65 40.77
C MET A 1 -50.45 -38.10 39.31
N ILE A 2 -49.34 -38.63 38.75
CA ILE A 2 -49.22 -39.77 37.79
C ILE A 2 -50.27 -39.82 36.63
N LYS A 3 -50.00 -39.80 35.31
CA LYS A 3 -49.03 -40.44 34.37
C LYS A 3 -49.23 -39.75 33.00
N ALA A 4 -48.20 -39.27 32.29
CA ALA A 4 -47.44 -39.95 31.23
C ALA A 4 -48.27 -40.51 30.04
N LEU A 5 -47.96 -40.04 28.81
CA LEU A 5 -47.31 -40.79 27.72
C LEU A 5 -47.88 -40.59 26.27
N HIS A 6 -47.07 -39.91 25.44
CA HIS A 6 -46.71 -40.15 24.01
C HIS A 6 -47.63 -39.82 22.80
N ILE A 7 -46.97 -39.21 21.79
CA ILE A 7 -46.89 -39.51 20.32
C ILE A 7 -46.84 -38.16 19.54
N ILE A 8 -45.66 -37.60 19.20
CA ILE A 8 -44.90 -37.65 17.92
C ILE A 8 -45.75 -37.43 16.64
N LEU A 9 -45.53 -36.32 15.89
CA LEU A 9 -45.24 -36.26 14.42
C LEU A 9 -45.13 -34.78 13.96
N LEU A 10 -43.92 -34.28 13.65
CA LEU A 10 -43.36 -34.09 12.30
C LEU A 10 -44.09 -33.04 11.43
N ILE A 11 -43.55 -31.82 11.35
CA ILE A 11 -43.82 -30.92 10.21
C ILE A 11 -42.49 -30.38 9.68
N LEU A 12 -42.35 -30.48 8.35
CA LEU A 12 -41.15 -30.40 7.55
C LEU A 12 -40.45 -29.04 7.61
N LEU A 13 -39.12 -29.09 7.79
CA LEU A 13 -38.19 -28.06 7.34
C LEU A 13 -38.11 -28.12 5.81
N PHE A 14 -38.68 -27.13 5.13
CA PHE A 14 -38.34 -26.85 3.74
C PHE A 14 -36.95 -26.20 3.71
N ALA A 15 -35.93 -27.05 3.56
CA ALA A 15 -34.63 -26.62 3.07
C ALA A 15 -34.78 -26.27 1.58
N PHE A 16 -34.78 -24.99 1.25
CA PHE A 16 -34.48 -24.56 -0.12
C PHE A 16 -32.99 -24.83 -0.37
N ALA A 17 -32.70 -26.03 -0.85
CA ALA A 17 -31.44 -26.32 -1.52
C ALA A 17 -31.46 -25.61 -2.88
N THR A 18 -30.98 -24.38 -2.93
CA THR A 18 -30.54 -23.79 -4.18
C THR A 18 -29.31 -24.56 -4.64
N ASN A 19 -29.47 -25.33 -5.71
CA ASN A 19 -28.39 -25.95 -6.46
C ASN A 19 -27.42 -24.88 -6.96
N ALA A 20 -26.42 -24.54 -6.15
CA ALA A 20 -25.18 -23.97 -6.65
C ALA A 20 -24.44 -25.13 -7.32
N GLN A 21 -24.49 -25.17 -8.65
CA GLN A 21 -23.61 -26.04 -9.42
C GLN A 21 -22.17 -25.68 -9.07
N ASP A 22 -21.53 -26.56 -8.29
CA ASP A 22 -20.09 -26.64 -8.12
C ASP A 22 -19.49 -26.91 -9.51
N LYS A 23 -19.21 -25.84 -10.26
CA LYS A 23 -18.25 -25.90 -11.36
C LYS A 23 -16.88 -26.06 -10.73
N LYS A 24 -16.51 -27.31 -10.43
CA LYS A 24 -15.12 -27.71 -10.31
C LYS A 24 -14.45 -27.42 -11.65
N GLY A 25 -13.92 -26.21 -11.79
CA GLY A 25 -12.89 -25.93 -12.77
C GLY A 25 -11.78 -26.96 -12.55
N LYS A 26 -11.31 -27.58 -13.62
CA LYS A 26 -10.05 -28.33 -13.60
C LYS A 26 -8.97 -27.32 -13.19
N GLY A 27 -8.62 -27.29 -11.91
CA GLY A 27 -7.45 -26.58 -11.45
C GLY A 27 -6.25 -27.21 -12.11
N ILE A 28 -5.68 -26.55 -13.13
CA ILE A 28 -4.31 -26.81 -13.51
C ILE A 28 -3.49 -26.34 -12.32
N GLU A 29 -2.93 -27.30 -11.59
CA GLU A 29 -2.07 -27.05 -10.45
C GLU A 29 -0.79 -26.41 -11.00
N LEU A 30 -0.66 -25.07 -10.88
CA LEU A 30 0.64 -24.43 -11.07
C LEU A 30 1.62 -25.17 -10.18
N ASN A 31 2.63 -25.79 -10.78
CA ASN A 31 3.54 -26.68 -10.08
C ASN A 31 4.19 -25.88 -8.95
N LYS A 32 3.76 -26.11 -7.70
CA LYS A 32 4.08 -25.28 -6.53
C LYS A 32 5.59 -25.15 -6.29
N LYS A 33 6.40 -26.00 -6.93
CA LYS A 33 7.87 -25.98 -6.94
C LYS A 33 8.49 -24.88 -7.80
N GLU A 34 7.75 -24.19 -8.65
CA GLU A 34 8.27 -23.17 -9.58
C GLU A 34 7.83 -21.74 -9.25
N ILE A 35 7.02 -21.52 -8.21
CA ILE A 35 6.61 -20.17 -7.82
C ILE A 35 7.77 -19.50 -7.08
N GLU A 36 8.31 -18.44 -7.69
CA GLU A 36 9.33 -17.61 -7.06
C GLU A 36 8.81 -17.02 -5.75
N GLN A 37 9.66 -17.02 -4.71
CA GLN A 37 9.33 -16.34 -3.48
C GLN A 37 9.32 -14.82 -3.72
N TYR A 38 8.27 -14.17 -3.24
CA TYR A 38 8.17 -12.72 -3.30
C TYR A 38 9.35 -12.06 -2.59
N SER A 39 10.00 -11.11 -3.27
CA SER A 39 11.35 -10.66 -2.94
C SER A 39 11.42 -9.55 -1.89
N TYR A 40 10.29 -8.96 -1.50
CA TYR A 40 10.23 -7.84 -0.56
C TYR A 40 9.65 -8.24 0.79
N ASP A 41 9.89 -7.39 1.79
CA ASP A 41 9.27 -7.53 3.10
C ASP A 41 7.74 -7.54 3.00
N THR A 42 7.14 -8.47 3.73
CA THR A 42 5.69 -8.67 3.76
C THR A 42 5.09 -8.37 5.12
N LEU A 43 5.90 -8.27 6.18
CA LEU A 43 5.40 -8.14 7.54
C LEU A 43 5.08 -6.70 7.90
N LEU A 44 3.93 -6.51 8.54
CA LEU A 44 3.49 -5.24 9.09
C LEU A 44 3.25 -5.42 10.60
N SER A 45 3.41 -4.33 11.34
CA SER A 45 3.06 -4.21 12.75
C SER A 45 1.60 -4.60 12.99
N GLN A 46 1.30 -4.99 14.23
CA GLN A 46 -0.02 -5.42 14.70
C GLN A 46 -0.58 -6.69 14.01
N GLY A 47 0.29 -7.55 13.49
CA GLY A 47 -0.06 -8.87 12.96
C GLY A 47 -0.68 -8.84 11.56
N TYR A 48 -0.47 -7.75 10.82
CA TYR A 48 -0.81 -7.64 9.40
C TYR A 48 0.35 -8.12 8.54
N HIS A 49 0.08 -8.55 7.31
CA HIS A 49 1.12 -8.81 6.30
C HIS A 49 0.55 -8.70 4.88
N LEU A 50 1.44 -8.60 3.89
CA LEU A 50 1.11 -8.75 2.48
C LEU A 50 1.27 -10.22 2.07
N SER A 51 0.17 -10.85 1.65
CA SER A 51 0.14 -12.20 1.12
C SER A 51 0.35 -12.16 -0.39
N TYR A 52 1.52 -12.65 -0.83
CA TYR A 52 1.78 -12.90 -2.25
C TYR A 52 1.08 -14.17 -2.71
N ARG A 53 0.37 -14.09 -3.84
CA ARG A 53 -0.42 -15.20 -4.39
C ARG A 53 -0.25 -15.24 -5.90
N VAL A 54 -0.18 -16.46 -6.44
CA VAL A 54 -0.19 -16.73 -7.88
C VAL A 54 -1.36 -17.66 -8.18
N TYR A 55 -2.16 -17.34 -9.20
CA TYR A 55 -3.32 -18.12 -9.63
C TYR A 55 -3.57 -17.95 -11.13
N LEU A 56 -4.49 -18.73 -11.68
CA LEU A 56 -4.96 -18.59 -13.05
C LEU A 56 -6.23 -17.75 -13.07
N ASP A 57 -6.32 -16.82 -14.02
CA ASP A 57 -7.55 -16.13 -14.31
C ASP A 57 -8.59 -17.11 -14.86
N SER A 58 -9.79 -17.11 -14.28
CA SER A 58 -10.84 -18.07 -14.63
C SER A 58 -11.49 -17.84 -16.00
N ALA A 59 -11.29 -16.67 -16.61
CA ALA A 59 -11.86 -16.31 -17.90
C ALA A 59 -10.84 -16.47 -19.04
N THR A 60 -9.55 -16.20 -18.79
CA THR A 60 -8.50 -16.21 -19.81
C THR A 60 -7.49 -17.35 -19.69
N ASP A 61 -7.51 -18.11 -18.59
CA ASP A 61 -6.47 -19.10 -18.23
C ASP A 61 -5.05 -18.48 -18.12
N GLU A 62 -4.94 -17.16 -18.01
CA GLU A 62 -3.65 -16.47 -17.85
C GLU A 62 -3.16 -16.54 -16.40
N GLY A 63 -1.85 -16.69 -16.22
CA GLY A 63 -1.23 -16.61 -14.90
C GLY A 63 -1.25 -15.18 -14.36
N LEU A 64 -1.78 -15.01 -13.17
CA LEU A 64 -1.81 -13.75 -12.42
C LEU A 64 -1.04 -13.89 -11.11
N GLN A 65 -0.52 -12.77 -10.64
CA GLN A 65 0.10 -12.63 -9.32
C GLN A 65 -0.47 -11.40 -8.61
N SER A 66 -0.64 -11.47 -7.28
CA SER A 66 -1.25 -10.40 -6.49
C SER A 66 -0.58 -10.21 -5.13
N LEU A 67 -0.71 -9.01 -4.56
CA LEU A 67 -0.48 -8.74 -3.14
C LEU A 67 -1.80 -8.44 -2.46
N THR A 68 -2.13 -9.25 -1.45
CA THR A 68 -3.32 -9.07 -0.62
C THR A 68 -2.92 -8.66 0.79
N LEU A 69 -3.49 -7.58 1.30
CA LEU A 69 -3.39 -7.21 2.72
C LEU A 69 -4.21 -8.19 3.56
N VAL A 70 -3.57 -8.82 4.55
CA VAL A 70 -4.15 -9.86 5.40
C VAL A 70 -3.89 -9.58 6.88
N LYS A 71 -4.83 -9.98 7.74
CA LYS A 71 -4.63 -10.10 9.20
C LYS A 71 -4.97 -11.50 9.68
N GLY A 72 -3.97 -12.26 10.14
CA GLY A 72 -4.16 -13.67 10.45
C GLY A 72 -4.62 -14.45 9.21
N LYS A 73 -5.84 -14.99 9.23
CA LYS A 73 -6.47 -15.70 8.10
C LYS A 73 -7.48 -14.87 7.31
N ARG A 74 -7.65 -13.59 7.67
CA ARG A 74 -8.66 -12.72 7.06
C ARG A 74 -8.03 -11.86 5.98
N ASP A 75 -8.57 -11.99 4.77
CA ASP A 75 -8.30 -11.07 3.67
C ASP A 75 -8.98 -9.73 3.93
N ILE A 76 -8.25 -8.65 3.69
CA ILE A 76 -8.74 -7.28 3.86
C ILE A 76 -8.93 -6.63 2.51
N LYS A 77 -7.88 -6.61 1.68
CA LYS A 77 -7.93 -6.01 0.34
C LYS A 77 -6.81 -6.54 -0.55
N GLN A 78 -7.13 -6.87 -1.80
CA GLN A 78 -6.13 -7.01 -2.86
C GLN A 78 -5.62 -5.63 -3.27
N LEU A 79 -4.34 -5.37 -3.03
CA LEU A 79 -3.72 -4.06 -3.26
C LEU A 79 -3.31 -3.88 -4.72
N SER A 80 -2.83 -4.96 -5.32
CA SER A 80 -2.31 -4.96 -6.68
C SER A 80 -2.39 -6.36 -7.29
N GLU A 81 -2.42 -6.39 -8.62
CA GLU A 81 -2.45 -7.60 -9.44
C GLU A 81 -1.75 -7.30 -10.77
N THR A 82 -1.02 -8.29 -11.30
CA THR A 82 -0.37 -8.20 -12.61
C THR A 82 -0.20 -9.60 -13.19
N SER A 83 0.16 -9.70 -14.47
CA SER A 83 0.48 -10.98 -15.10
C SER A 83 1.68 -11.67 -14.44
N TYR A 84 1.66 -13.00 -14.40
CA TYR A 84 2.75 -13.85 -13.96
C TYR A 84 3.48 -14.47 -15.17
N PRO A 85 4.83 -14.47 -15.24
CA PRO A 85 5.78 -13.97 -14.24
C PRO A 85 6.34 -12.56 -14.57
N MET A 86 5.65 -11.49 -14.14
CA MET A 86 6.23 -10.14 -14.12
C MET A 86 7.04 -9.87 -12.85
N LEU A 87 7.93 -8.87 -12.90
CA LEU A 87 8.80 -8.50 -11.77
C LEU A 87 7.98 -8.07 -10.54
N HIS A 88 8.31 -8.61 -9.37
CA HIS A 88 7.65 -8.30 -8.10
C HIS A 88 7.58 -6.79 -7.77
N LYS A 89 8.57 -5.99 -8.23
CA LYS A 89 8.58 -4.54 -8.03
C LYS A 89 7.36 -3.83 -8.65
N ASN A 90 6.85 -4.38 -9.76
CA ASN A 90 5.68 -3.85 -10.45
C ASN A 90 4.40 -4.12 -9.65
N LEU A 91 4.42 -5.17 -8.82
CA LEU A 91 3.34 -5.50 -7.91
C LEU A 91 3.33 -4.57 -6.68
N GLY A 92 4.46 -3.95 -6.35
CA GLY A 92 4.61 -3.02 -5.23
C GLY A 92 5.25 -3.66 -4.00
N TYR A 93 5.45 -2.92 -2.93
CA TYR A 93 6.10 -3.34 -1.67
C TYR A 93 5.75 -2.38 -0.50
N ILE A 94 6.12 -2.76 0.73
CA ILE A 94 5.94 -1.89 1.92
C ILE A 94 7.04 -0.84 1.95
N GLY A 95 6.68 0.44 1.93
CA GLY A 95 7.64 1.53 2.08
C GLY A 95 7.83 1.99 3.53
N ALA A 96 6.75 2.07 4.32
CA ALA A 96 6.82 2.42 5.73
C ALA A 96 5.59 1.92 6.51
N ASP A 97 5.76 1.65 7.80
CA ASP A 97 4.68 1.19 8.69
C ASP A 97 4.47 2.13 9.88
N PHE A 98 3.27 2.70 10.01
CA PHE A 98 2.92 3.67 11.04
C PHE A 98 1.97 3.13 12.11
N GLY A 99 1.86 1.81 12.26
CA GLY A 99 0.93 1.16 13.18
C GLY A 99 -0.40 0.84 12.48
N ASP A 100 -1.34 1.78 12.50
CA ASP A 100 -2.69 1.58 11.95
C ASP A 100 -2.75 1.77 10.43
N THR A 101 -1.78 2.47 9.86
CA THR A 101 -1.62 2.70 8.42
C THR A 101 -0.23 2.27 7.96
N PHE A 102 -0.06 2.07 6.66
CA PHE A 102 1.25 1.84 6.05
C PHE A 102 1.31 2.46 4.65
N LEU A 103 2.51 2.77 4.19
CA LEU A 103 2.77 3.17 2.81
C LEU A 103 3.00 1.94 1.96
N PHE A 104 2.15 1.77 0.96
CA PHE A 104 2.33 0.84 -0.13
C PHE A 104 2.96 1.57 -1.31
N VAL A 105 4.01 1.00 -1.90
CA VAL A 105 4.81 1.63 -2.94
C VAL A 105 4.79 0.78 -4.19
N GLN A 106 4.59 1.38 -5.36
CA GLN A 106 4.73 0.73 -6.66
C GLN A 106 5.83 1.43 -7.47
N SER A 107 6.68 0.65 -8.12
CA SER A 107 7.77 1.16 -8.94
C SER A 107 7.94 0.35 -10.21
N PHE A 108 7.93 1.04 -11.36
CA PHE A 108 8.04 0.42 -12.68
C PHE A 108 9.49 0.35 -13.20
N GLY A 109 10.50 0.62 -12.37
CA GLY A 109 11.92 0.48 -12.72
C GLY A 109 12.75 1.78 -12.71
N SER A 110 14.02 1.67 -13.14
CA SER A 110 15.05 2.68 -12.90
C SER A 110 14.71 4.05 -13.48
N GLY A 111 14.54 5.04 -12.61
CA GLY A 111 14.24 6.44 -12.95
C GLY A 111 12.77 6.84 -12.81
N ASN A 112 11.86 5.87 -12.75
CA ASN A 112 10.43 6.15 -12.59
C ASN A 112 10.10 6.61 -11.17
N PRO A 113 9.14 7.54 -11.01
CA PRO A 113 8.60 7.87 -9.71
C PRO A 113 8.10 6.63 -8.98
N HIS A 114 8.33 6.60 -7.67
CA HIS A 114 7.73 5.61 -6.80
C HIS A 114 6.35 6.12 -6.43
N GLU A 115 5.32 5.54 -7.03
CA GLU A 115 3.93 5.83 -6.68
C GLU A 115 3.64 5.25 -5.30
N ILE A 116 2.94 6.02 -4.47
CA ILE A 116 2.64 5.65 -3.10
C ILE A 116 1.16 5.74 -2.81
N GLN A 117 0.70 4.86 -1.93
CA GLN A 117 -0.62 4.89 -1.32
C GLN A 117 -0.47 4.74 0.19
N LEU A 118 -1.04 5.66 0.96
CA LEU A 118 -1.21 5.47 2.40
C LEU A 118 -2.49 4.68 2.64
N ILE A 119 -2.37 3.49 3.21
CA ILE A 119 -3.48 2.55 3.35
C ILE A 119 -3.83 2.34 4.82
N ASP A 120 -5.12 2.46 5.16
CA ASP A 120 -5.66 2.03 6.46
C ASP A 120 -5.64 0.49 6.54
N LYS A 121 -4.88 -0.07 7.50
CA LYS A 121 -4.70 -1.53 7.57
C LYS A 121 -5.98 -2.28 7.89
N LYS A 122 -6.89 -1.66 8.66
CA LYS A 122 -8.11 -2.33 9.12
C LYS A 122 -9.11 -2.50 7.98
N THR A 123 -9.21 -1.51 7.11
CA THR A 123 -10.24 -1.42 6.06
C THR A 123 -9.68 -1.62 4.66
N GLY A 124 -8.38 -1.49 4.45
CA GLY A 124 -7.76 -1.42 3.12
C GLY A 124 -8.05 -0.12 2.37
N LYS A 125 -8.72 0.85 3.00
CA LYS A 125 -9.05 2.12 2.35
C LYS A 125 -7.77 2.92 2.09
N GLU A 126 -7.64 3.44 0.87
CA GLU A 126 -6.63 4.43 0.54
C GLU A 126 -7.01 5.77 1.18
N LEU A 127 -6.06 6.36 1.91
CA LEU A 127 -6.21 7.63 2.61
C LEU A 127 -5.53 8.79 1.87
N MET A 128 -4.48 8.48 1.12
CA MET A 128 -3.68 9.43 0.35
C MET A 128 -2.94 8.65 -0.75
N ASN A 129 -2.67 9.31 -1.87
CA ASN A 129 -1.76 8.85 -2.90
C ASN A 129 -0.82 9.98 -3.36
N GLY A 130 0.26 9.61 -4.05
CA GLY A 130 1.18 10.55 -4.68
C GLY A 130 2.49 9.89 -5.10
N VAL A 131 3.56 10.68 -5.19
CA VAL A 131 4.92 10.20 -5.46
C VAL A 131 5.78 10.34 -4.22
N TRP A 132 6.48 9.27 -3.86
CA TRP A 132 7.41 9.23 -2.74
C TRP A 132 8.50 10.30 -2.89
N VAL A 133 8.74 11.09 -1.84
CA VAL A 133 9.96 11.89 -1.70
C VAL A 133 10.78 11.35 -0.52
N ASP A 134 10.22 11.40 0.69
CA ASP A 134 10.90 10.91 1.88
C ASP A 134 9.93 10.55 3.01
N VAL A 135 10.39 9.78 4.01
CA VAL A 135 9.59 9.36 5.16
C VAL A 135 10.39 9.40 6.46
N ASN A 136 9.78 9.93 7.51
CA ASN A 136 10.25 9.71 8.88
C ASN A 136 9.26 8.79 9.60
N GLN A 137 9.54 7.49 9.57
CA GLN A 137 8.65 6.48 10.14
C GLN A 137 8.45 6.61 11.67
N PRO A 138 9.50 6.81 12.50
CA PRO A 138 9.33 6.98 13.95
C PRO A 138 8.42 8.16 14.31
N GLU A 139 8.55 9.26 13.58
CA GLU A 139 7.73 10.45 13.78
C GLU A 139 6.44 10.49 12.97
N LYS A 140 6.18 9.48 12.12
CA LYS A 140 4.99 9.37 11.26
C LYS A 140 4.78 10.59 10.36
N VAL A 141 5.85 11.04 9.72
CA VAL A 141 5.84 12.15 8.76
C VAL A 141 6.15 11.62 7.36
N ILE A 142 5.41 12.09 6.37
CA ILE A 142 5.55 11.71 4.97
C ILE A 142 5.77 12.99 4.16
N LEU A 143 6.79 12.98 3.31
CA LEU A 143 7.02 13.97 2.27
C LEU A 143 6.74 13.33 0.92
N TYR A 144 5.85 13.93 0.13
CA TYR A 144 5.39 13.35 -1.13
C TYR A 144 4.97 14.44 -2.10
N ILE A 145 4.90 14.10 -3.39
CA ILE A 145 4.46 15.02 -4.45
C ILE A 145 3.08 14.59 -4.96
N THR A 146 2.21 15.56 -5.21
CA THR A 146 0.98 15.38 -6.00
C THR A 146 1.06 16.18 -7.29
N ASN A 147 0.17 15.89 -8.25
CA ASN A 147 0.05 16.62 -9.51
C ASN A 147 1.30 16.53 -10.42
N ILE A 148 1.99 15.38 -10.43
CA ILE A 148 3.22 15.14 -11.22
C ILE A 148 3.07 15.27 -12.74
N TYR A 149 1.83 15.31 -13.24
CA TYR A 149 1.53 15.44 -14.67
C TYR A 149 0.96 16.83 -15.02
N GLU A 150 0.86 17.73 -14.03
CA GLU A 150 0.41 19.11 -14.23
C GLU A 150 1.61 20.05 -14.30
N GLU A 151 1.38 21.30 -14.73
CA GLU A 151 2.44 22.30 -14.88
C GLU A 151 3.16 22.63 -13.56
N ASN A 152 2.51 22.38 -12.42
CA ASN A 152 3.07 22.64 -11.10
C ASN A 152 2.91 21.42 -10.19
N GLU A 153 4.03 20.79 -9.87
CA GLU A 153 4.11 19.75 -8.83
C GLU A 153 3.88 20.37 -7.45
N ASP A 154 3.03 19.72 -6.64
CA ASP A 154 2.79 20.13 -5.27
C ASP A 154 3.57 19.23 -4.30
N LEU A 155 4.65 19.74 -3.72
CA LEU A 155 5.34 19.08 -2.61
C LEU A 155 4.49 19.22 -1.34
N LYS A 156 4.16 18.09 -0.73
CA LYS A 156 3.29 18.01 0.44
C LYS A 156 3.98 17.33 1.61
N LEU A 157 3.82 17.93 2.78
CA LEU A 157 4.28 17.43 4.06
C LEU A 157 3.08 17.00 4.90
N LEU A 158 2.93 15.70 5.12
CA LEU A 158 1.86 15.10 5.90
C LEU A 158 2.40 14.60 7.25
N ASP A 159 1.90 15.18 8.35
CA ASP A 159 2.14 14.73 9.71
C ASP A 159 0.95 13.93 10.23
N LEU A 160 1.11 12.61 10.28
CA LEU A 160 0.06 11.69 10.70
C LEU A 160 -0.25 11.80 12.19
N LYS A 161 0.72 12.18 13.04
CA LYS A 161 0.47 12.31 14.49
C LYS A 161 -0.50 13.47 14.77
N ASN A 162 -0.32 14.60 14.09
CA ASN A 162 -1.13 15.80 14.29
C ASN A 162 -2.24 15.99 13.26
N LYS A 163 -2.38 15.06 12.29
CA LYS A 163 -3.38 15.09 11.21
C LYS A 163 -3.34 16.40 10.42
N LYS A 164 -2.13 16.81 10.05
CA LYS A 164 -1.87 18.08 9.40
C LYS A 164 -1.14 17.85 8.09
N GLU A 165 -1.59 18.53 7.05
CA GLU A 165 -0.95 18.55 5.74
C GLU A 165 -0.54 19.99 5.40
N ILE A 166 0.66 20.15 4.86
CA ILE A 166 1.23 21.45 4.49
C ILE A 166 1.72 21.35 3.04
N VAL A 167 1.32 22.30 2.20
CA VAL A 167 1.92 22.49 0.87
C VAL A 167 3.22 23.28 1.03
N VAL A 168 4.31 22.71 0.52
CA VAL A 168 5.66 23.24 0.64
C VAL A 168 6.06 23.90 -0.68
N LYS A 169 6.29 25.21 -0.66
CA LYS A 169 6.64 26.01 -1.86
C LYS A 169 8.06 26.56 -1.84
N ASP A 170 8.78 26.36 -0.75
CA ASP A 170 10.07 27.01 -0.50
C ASP A 170 11.22 26.50 -1.38
N PHE A 171 11.03 25.38 -2.10
CA PHE A 171 12.10 24.66 -2.80
C PHE A 171 11.98 24.69 -4.32
N SER A 172 10.83 25.10 -4.87
CA SER A 172 10.52 25.04 -6.31
C SER A 172 11.51 25.82 -7.18
N ASP A 173 12.12 26.88 -6.63
CA ASP A 173 13.05 27.74 -7.34
C ASP A 173 14.54 27.38 -7.19
N SER A 174 14.87 26.36 -6.40
CA SER A 174 16.25 25.95 -6.15
C SER A 174 16.97 25.46 -7.41
N ASN A 175 18.29 25.60 -7.43
CA ASN A 175 19.10 25.14 -8.57
C ASN A 175 19.03 23.62 -8.68
N CYS A 176 19.09 22.89 -7.57
CA CYS A 176 18.94 21.44 -7.56
C CYS A 176 17.66 21.00 -8.28
N VAL A 177 16.51 21.60 -7.92
CA VAL A 177 15.21 21.22 -8.49
C VAL A 177 15.14 21.52 -9.98
N LYS A 178 15.79 22.60 -10.44
CA LYS A 178 15.81 23.00 -11.85
C LYS A 178 16.76 22.14 -12.71
N GLU A 179 17.86 21.69 -12.13
CA GLU A 179 18.95 21.04 -12.87
C GLU A 179 18.92 19.50 -12.78
N GLN A 180 18.34 18.93 -11.72
CA GLN A 180 18.30 17.47 -11.54
C GLN A 180 17.07 16.83 -12.18
N ILE A 181 17.30 15.71 -12.87
CA ILE A 181 16.22 14.82 -13.31
C ILE A 181 15.45 14.35 -12.07
N GLY A 182 14.13 14.50 -12.07
CA GLY A 182 13.26 14.18 -10.94
C GLY A 182 13.00 15.37 -9.99
N GLY A 183 13.66 16.51 -10.19
CA GLY A 183 13.33 17.77 -9.52
C GLY A 183 13.20 17.66 -8.00
N LEU A 184 12.05 18.07 -7.46
CA LEU A 184 11.75 18.06 -6.03
C LEU A 184 11.98 16.69 -5.39
N ARG A 185 11.63 15.60 -6.10
CA ARG A 185 11.73 14.22 -5.60
C ARG A 185 13.16 13.81 -5.23
N ASN A 186 14.13 14.31 -5.97
CA ASN A 186 15.53 13.90 -5.82
C ASN A 186 16.36 14.91 -5.02
N CYS A 187 15.81 16.10 -4.77
CA CYS A 187 16.52 17.21 -4.13
C CYS A 187 16.12 17.48 -2.69
N VAL A 188 14.85 17.27 -2.34
CA VAL A 188 14.31 17.64 -1.03
C VAL A 188 14.20 16.40 -0.14
N GLU A 189 14.69 16.50 1.09
CA GLU A 189 14.56 15.44 2.10
C GLU A 189 14.16 15.98 3.48
N ILE A 190 13.69 15.07 4.35
CA ILE A 190 13.42 15.37 5.75
C ILE A 190 14.75 15.31 6.51
N ASP A 191 15.23 16.46 6.96
CA ASP A 191 16.45 16.52 7.77
C ASP A 191 16.20 16.02 9.20
N SER A 192 15.16 16.55 9.85
CA SER A 192 14.83 16.18 11.22
C SER A 192 13.36 16.45 11.57
N VAL A 193 12.86 15.68 12.54
CA VAL A 193 11.50 15.84 13.07
C VAL A 193 11.56 15.85 14.60
N THR A 194 10.95 16.87 15.20
CA THR A 194 10.82 17.00 16.65
C THR A 194 9.34 17.07 17.06
N SER A 195 9.08 17.28 18.34
CA SER A 195 7.72 17.56 18.83
C SER A 195 7.18 18.93 18.42
N LYS A 196 8.03 19.86 17.96
CA LYS A 196 7.63 21.24 17.65
C LYS A 196 7.70 21.59 16.16
N GLU A 197 8.67 21.01 15.47
CA GLU A 197 8.96 21.36 14.08
C GLU A 197 9.42 20.14 13.27
N ILE A 198 9.17 20.25 11.96
CA ILE A 198 9.72 19.39 10.91
C ILE A 198 10.67 20.27 10.08
N ILE A 199 11.88 19.78 9.85
CA ILE A 199 12.90 20.48 9.07
C ILE A 199 13.08 19.73 7.76
N LEU A 200 12.89 20.45 6.65
CA LEU A 200 13.20 19.96 5.30
C LEU A 200 14.45 20.66 4.79
N LYS A 201 15.22 19.97 3.95
CA LYS A 201 16.41 20.56 3.33
C LYS A 201 16.62 20.15 1.89
N ILE A 202 17.44 20.95 1.21
CA ILE A 202 18.20 20.58 0.01
C ILE A 202 19.68 20.66 0.40
N GLU A 203 20.43 19.62 0.04
CA GLU A 203 21.89 19.58 0.18
C GLU A 203 22.48 19.02 -1.13
N SER A 204 22.85 19.92 -2.04
CA SER A 204 23.46 19.59 -3.33
C SER A 204 24.76 20.37 -3.54
N GLU A 205 25.53 20.05 -4.58
CA GLU A 205 26.78 20.76 -4.87
C GLU A 205 26.55 22.27 -4.99
N GLY A 206 27.10 23.05 -4.06
CA GLY A 206 27.00 24.52 -4.05
C GLY A 206 25.68 25.11 -3.56
N GLU A 207 24.70 24.29 -3.13
CA GLU A 207 23.41 24.77 -2.62
C GLU A 207 23.00 24.05 -1.34
N ARG A 208 22.67 24.84 -0.32
CA ARG A 208 22.12 24.36 0.95
C ARG A 208 20.94 25.21 1.35
N ILE A 209 19.75 24.64 1.32
CA ILE A 209 18.50 25.29 1.73
C ILE A 209 17.93 24.50 2.90
N THR A 210 17.44 25.20 3.93
CA THR A 210 16.77 24.56 5.07
C THR A 210 15.53 25.36 5.43
N LYS A 211 14.41 24.64 5.62
CA LYS A 211 13.11 25.25 5.93
C LYS A 211 12.44 24.51 7.06
N LYS A 212 11.83 25.28 7.96
CA LYS A 212 11.21 24.79 9.19
C LYS A 212 9.71 24.93 9.08
N TYR A 213 8.99 23.86 9.37
CA TYR A 213 7.54 23.81 9.39
C TYR A 213 7.09 23.50 10.80
N LYS A 214 6.21 24.34 11.35
CA LYS A 214 5.60 24.07 12.65
C LYS A 214 4.79 22.79 12.56
N ARG A 215 4.97 21.93 13.54
CA ARG A 215 4.18 20.72 13.73
C ARG A 215 2.79 21.11 14.26
#